data_AF-A0A7H4NUG5-F1
#
_entry.id   AF-A0A7H4NUG5-F1
#
_cell.length_a   1.000
_cell.length_b   1.000
_cell.length_c   1.000
_cell.angle_alpha   90.00
_cell.angle_beta   90.00
_cell.angle_gamma   90.00
#
_symmetry.space_group_name_H-M   'P 1'
#
loop_
_entity.id
_entity.type
_entity.pdbx_description
1 polymer ?
#
loop_
_entity_poly.entity_id
_entity_poly.type
_entity_poly.pdbx_seq_one_letter_code
_entity_poly.pdbx_strand_id
1 'polypeptide(L)'
;MLAISCKISLAGQGIPRIDSVVWRTAQRNKPRPPAARFNALTCYFATPECAEQFLSRLVWLSSRSVLDIDGAGEALWRTLHDARSMEHLFSWLAFTPERLQSIPGISAQRGQRLWHQFNLARERPFLRWIQAIGVPIPKTAFAGLKEDDWRRMQDRNEEQWRRLPGIGAERARQLVRFLHHPDVAALAKWLSGNAFRDSESTNVRYGCN
;
A
#
# COMPACT_ATOMS: atom_id res chain seq x y z
N MET A 1 -45.33 2.24 -7.61
CA MET A 1 -44.14 1.40 -7.90
C MET A 1 -43.19 2.23 -8.77
N LEU A 2 -42.17 2.84 -8.18
CA LEU A 2 -41.16 3.63 -8.90
C LEU A 2 -40.00 2.71 -9.27
N ALA A 3 -40.11 1.96 -10.36
CA ALA A 3 -39.04 1.09 -10.83
C ALA A 3 -38.26 1.76 -11.98
N ILE A 4 -36.97 2.00 -11.77
CA ILE A 4 -36.04 2.33 -12.86
C ILE A 4 -35.61 0.99 -13.48
N SER A 5 -35.82 0.82 -14.78
CA SER A 5 -35.37 -0.37 -15.49
C SER A 5 -34.06 -0.08 -16.21
N CYS A 6 -33.04 -0.89 -15.95
CA CYS A 6 -31.73 -0.80 -16.58
C CYS A 6 -31.49 -2.01 -17.48
N LYS A 7 -30.84 -1.80 -18.62
CA LYS A 7 -30.29 -2.88 -19.44
C LYS A 7 -28.94 -3.25 -18.88
N ILE A 8 -28.77 -4.53 -18.54
CA ILE A 8 -27.53 -5.09 -18.03
C ILE A 8 -26.94 -6.00 -19.10
N SER A 9 -25.67 -5.82 -19.43
CA SER A 9 -24.88 -6.76 -20.21
C SER A 9 -23.69 -7.27 -19.40
N LEU A 10 -22.96 -8.25 -19.91
CA LEU A 10 -21.70 -8.68 -19.34
C LEU A 10 -20.56 -8.11 -20.18
N ALA A 11 -19.60 -7.43 -19.54
CA ALA A 11 -18.30 -7.24 -20.16
C ALA A 11 -17.52 -8.57 -20.08
N GLY A 12 -17.32 -9.20 -21.24
CA GLY A 12 -16.62 -10.48 -21.31
C GLY A 12 -17.37 -11.58 -20.54
N GLN A 13 -16.66 -12.33 -19.69
CA GLN A 13 -17.17 -13.54 -19.04
C GLN A 13 -17.72 -13.35 -17.61
N GLY A 14 -18.12 -12.15 -17.17
CA GLY A 14 -18.85 -12.09 -15.89
C GLY A 14 -19.03 -10.77 -15.16
N ILE A 15 -18.50 -9.64 -15.64
CA ILE A 15 -18.70 -8.35 -14.95
C ILE A 15 -19.99 -7.70 -15.47
N PRO A 16 -21.04 -7.55 -14.65
CA PRO A 16 -22.25 -6.88 -15.06
C PRO A 16 -21.98 -5.41 -15.35
N ARG A 17 -22.43 -4.94 -16.52
CA ARG A 17 -22.37 -3.55 -16.94
C ARG A 17 -23.77 -3.03 -17.15
N ILE A 18 -24.01 -1.82 -16.66
CA ILE A 18 -25.22 -1.08 -16.99
C ILE A 18 -24.97 -0.43 -18.36
N ASP A 19 -25.63 -0.92 -19.40
CA ASP A 19 -25.51 -0.38 -20.75
C ASP A 19 -26.30 0.91 -20.91
N SER A 20 -27.54 0.90 -20.42
CA SER A 20 -28.46 2.01 -20.54
C SER A 20 -29.58 1.93 -19.52
N VAL A 21 -30.20 3.08 -19.26
CA VAL A 21 -31.42 3.18 -18.47
C VAL A 21 -32.60 3.18 -19.44
N VAL A 22 -33.36 2.09 -19.46
CA VAL A 22 -34.46 1.82 -20.41
C VAL A 22 -35.75 2.53 -19.99
N TRP A 23 -36.01 2.62 -18.68
CA TRP A 23 -37.17 3.32 -18.15
C TRP A 23 -36.77 4.31 -17.07
N ARG A 24 -37.26 5.55 -17.18
CA ARG A 24 -36.99 6.63 -16.23
C ARG A 24 -38.29 7.00 -15.52
N THR A 25 -38.37 6.72 -14.23
CA THR A 25 -39.47 7.24 -13.40
C THR A 25 -39.35 8.77 -13.28
N ALA A 26 -40.49 9.47 -13.29
CA ALA A 26 -40.54 10.92 -13.15
C ALA A 26 -39.95 11.41 -11.82
N GLN A 27 -40.15 10.64 -10.74
CA GLN A 27 -39.55 10.91 -9.43
C GLN A 27 -38.26 10.10 -9.26
N ARG A 28 -37.14 10.79 -9.02
CA ARG A 28 -35.82 10.20 -8.75
C ARG A 28 -35.45 10.41 -7.29
N ASN A 29 -35.46 9.34 -6.50
CA ASN A 29 -34.82 9.36 -5.19
C ASN A 29 -33.34 8.95 -5.39
N LYS A 30 -32.44 9.93 -5.48
CA LYS A 30 -31.01 9.65 -5.62
C LYS A 30 -30.50 9.09 -4.29
N PRO A 31 -29.76 7.96 -4.29
CA PRO A 31 -29.11 7.50 -3.08
C PRO A 31 -28.13 8.59 -2.62
N ARG A 32 -28.16 8.91 -1.33
CA ARG A 32 -27.15 9.77 -0.73
C ARG A 32 -25.86 8.94 -0.59
N PRO A 33 -24.74 9.36 -1.19
CA PRO A 33 -23.49 8.65 -0.99
C PRO A 33 -23.12 8.67 0.50
N PRO A 34 -22.47 7.61 1.01
CA PRO A 34 -21.94 7.62 2.37
C PRO A 34 -20.94 8.77 2.51
N ALA A 35 -20.79 9.29 3.74
CA ALA A 35 -19.77 10.30 4.02
C ALA A 35 -18.37 9.76 3.68
N ALA A 36 -17.51 10.60 3.11
CA ALA A 36 -16.13 10.26 2.79
C ALA A 36 -15.29 10.14 4.07
N ARG A 37 -15.42 9.01 4.76
CA ARG A 37 -14.76 8.72 6.04
C ARG A 37 -13.26 8.44 5.90
N PHE A 38 -12.84 7.92 4.76
CA PHE A 38 -11.46 7.52 4.49
C PHE A 38 -10.93 8.21 3.25
N ASN A 39 -9.62 8.47 3.24
CA ASN A 39 -8.91 9.05 2.11
C ASN A 39 -7.50 8.46 1.98
N ALA A 40 -6.74 8.93 0.99
CA ALA A 40 -5.40 8.43 0.70
C ALA A 40 -4.37 8.62 1.83
N LEU A 41 -4.68 9.41 2.87
CA LEU A 41 -3.84 9.69 4.04
C LEU A 41 -4.34 9.04 5.33
N THR A 42 -5.43 8.25 5.30
CA THR A 42 -5.99 7.59 6.50
C THR A 42 -5.67 6.09 6.54
N CYS A 43 -5.83 5.48 7.71
CA CYS A 43 -5.75 4.02 7.92
C CYS A 43 -4.36 3.41 7.70
N TYR A 44 -3.32 4.07 8.20
CA TYR A 44 -1.95 3.55 8.25
C TYR A 44 -1.68 2.64 9.46
N PHE A 45 -2.58 2.67 10.43
CA PHE A 45 -2.50 1.94 11.69
C PHE A 45 -3.67 0.96 11.80
N ALA A 46 -3.43 -0.15 12.49
CA ALA A 46 -4.39 -1.22 12.70
C ALA A 46 -5.41 -0.81 13.78
N THR A 47 -6.43 -0.03 13.38
CA THR A 47 -7.58 0.28 14.23
C THR A 47 -8.84 -0.45 13.74
N PRO A 48 -9.80 -0.77 14.62
CA PRO A 48 -11.03 -1.46 14.23
C PRO A 48 -11.81 -0.73 13.12
N GLU A 49 -11.83 0.60 13.13
CA GLU A 49 -12.55 1.39 12.14
C GLU A 49 -11.88 1.34 10.76
N CYS A 50 -10.58 1.07 10.73
CA CYS A 50 -9.75 1.10 9.53
C CYS A 50 -9.46 -0.30 8.95
N ALA A 51 -9.96 -1.39 9.55
CA ALA A 51 -9.55 -2.77 9.21
C ALA A 51 -9.50 -3.06 7.69
N GLU A 52 -10.60 -2.84 6.96
CA GLU A 52 -10.65 -3.13 5.52
C GLU A 52 -9.74 -2.19 4.68
N GLN A 53 -9.59 -0.93 5.09
CA GLN A 53 -8.71 0.01 4.40
C GLN A 53 -7.23 -0.29 4.67
N PHE A 54 -6.92 -0.70 5.90
CA PHE A 54 -5.60 -1.15 6.31
C PHE A 54 -5.18 -2.42 5.53
N LEU A 55 -6.07 -3.41 5.42
CA LEU A 55 -5.87 -4.59 4.59
C LEU A 55 -5.66 -4.24 3.11
N SER A 56 -6.46 -3.32 2.57
CA SER A 56 -6.30 -2.85 1.19
C SER A 56 -4.92 -2.23 0.93
N ARG A 57 -4.36 -1.50 1.91
CA ARG A 57 -3.00 -0.96 1.83
C ARG A 57 -1.93 -2.05 1.88
N LEU A 58 -2.11 -3.07 2.72
CA LEU A 58 -1.23 -4.24 2.77
C LEU A 58 -1.25 -5.03 1.45
N VAL A 59 -2.41 -5.20 0.83
CA VAL A 59 -2.51 -5.83 -0.50
C VAL A 59 -1.84 -4.98 -1.59
N TRP A 60 -2.00 -3.66 -1.54
CA TRP A 60 -1.33 -2.75 -2.45
C TRP A 60 0.20 -2.83 -2.32
N LEU A 61 0.74 -2.76 -1.09
CA LEU A 61 2.19 -2.75 -0.90
C LEU A 61 2.84 -4.06 -1.31
N SER A 62 2.17 -5.20 -1.15
CA SER A 62 2.72 -6.51 -1.53
C SER A 62 2.65 -6.79 -3.02
N SER A 63 1.92 -5.98 -3.78
CA SER A 63 1.73 -6.18 -5.22
C SER A 63 3.06 -6.16 -5.99
N ARG A 64 3.08 -6.85 -7.14
CA ARG A 64 4.24 -6.95 -8.05
C ARG A 64 4.80 -5.58 -8.49
N SER A 65 3.94 -4.56 -8.61
CA SER A 65 4.37 -3.21 -9.00
C SER A 65 4.96 -2.38 -7.86
N VAL A 66 4.93 -2.88 -6.63
CA VAL A 66 5.37 -2.16 -5.42
C VAL A 66 6.51 -2.95 -4.76
N LEU A 67 6.27 -3.73 -3.70
CA LEU A 67 7.34 -4.51 -3.05
C LEU A 67 7.51 -5.92 -3.60
N ASP A 68 6.55 -6.41 -4.39
CA ASP A 68 6.63 -7.71 -5.07
C ASP A 68 6.95 -8.83 -4.08
N ILE A 69 6.01 -9.03 -3.14
CA ILE A 69 6.09 -10.01 -2.05
C ILE A 69 5.24 -11.22 -2.44
N ASP A 70 5.88 -12.27 -2.93
CA ASP A 70 5.16 -13.45 -3.40
C ASP A 70 4.47 -14.18 -2.26
N GLY A 71 3.21 -14.57 -2.49
CA GLY A 71 2.39 -15.27 -1.49
C GLY A 71 1.72 -14.35 -0.45
N ALA A 72 1.93 -13.03 -0.52
CA ALA A 72 1.29 -12.05 0.35
C ALA A 72 0.06 -11.40 -0.29
N GLY A 73 -1.00 -12.19 -0.46
CA GLY A 73 -2.33 -11.72 -0.88
C GLY A 73 -3.23 -11.34 0.29
N GLU A 74 -4.47 -10.92 -0.01
CA GLU A 74 -5.45 -10.48 1.00
C GLU A 74 -5.67 -11.52 2.10
N ALA A 75 -5.82 -12.80 1.75
CA ALA A 75 -6.03 -13.86 2.72
C ALA A 75 -4.88 -13.95 3.74
N LEU A 76 -3.62 -13.82 3.29
CA LEU A 76 -2.49 -13.82 4.21
C LEU A 76 -2.52 -12.60 5.12
N TRP A 77 -2.70 -11.40 4.54
CA TRP A 77 -2.71 -10.17 5.33
C TRP A 77 -3.84 -10.15 6.36
N ARG A 78 -4.99 -10.71 6.02
CA ARG A 78 -6.12 -10.91 6.94
C ARG A 78 -5.72 -11.85 8.08
N THR A 79 -5.13 -13.02 7.78
CA THR A 79 -4.62 -13.93 8.83
C THR A 79 -3.61 -13.26 9.76
N LEU A 80 -2.66 -12.48 9.22
CA LEU A 80 -1.66 -11.76 10.02
C LEU A 80 -2.29 -10.63 10.86
N HIS A 81 -3.31 -9.97 10.32
CA HIS A 81 -4.01 -8.87 10.99
C HIS A 81 -4.89 -9.39 12.14
N ASP A 82 -5.64 -10.47 11.90
CA ASP A 82 -6.54 -11.09 12.87
C ASP A 82 -5.76 -11.70 14.05
N ALA A 83 -4.53 -12.17 13.80
CA ALA A 83 -3.58 -12.57 14.83
C ALA A 83 -3.04 -11.39 15.68
N ARG A 84 -3.60 -10.18 15.52
CA ARG A 84 -3.25 -8.92 16.21
C ARG A 84 -1.74 -8.65 16.26
N SER A 85 -1.05 -9.05 15.21
CA SER A 85 0.40 -8.96 15.15
C SER A 85 0.90 -7.68 14.49
N MET A 86 0.00 -6.80 14.06
CA MET A 86 0.35 -5.57 13.36
C MET A 86 -0.24 -4.35 14.06
N GLU A 87 0.59 -3.33 14.25
CA GLU A 87 0.20 -2.03 14.78
C GLU A 87 0.08 -1.00 13.66
N HIS A 88 0.95 -1.10 12.65
CA HIS A 88 1.05 -0.19 11.53
C HIS A 88 1.44 -0.91 10.23
N LEU A 89 1.43 -0.19 9.11
CA LEU A 89 1.59 -0.73 7.76
C LEU A 89 2.85 -1.59 7.53
N PHE A 90 3.88 -1.36 8.34
CA PHE A 90 5.19 -1.99 8.20
C PHE A 90 5.56 -2.93 9.36
N SER A 91 4.64 -3.20 10.29
CA SER A 91 4.92 -4.08 11.44
C SER A 91 5.36 -5.49 11.04
N TRP A 92 4.96 -5.96 9.85
CA TRP A 92 5.36 -7.26 9.31
C TRP A 92 6.87 -7.40 9.08
N LEU A 93 7.59 -6.28 8.93
CA LEU A 93 9.05 -6.32 8.83
C LEU A 93 9.71 -6.80 10.13
N ALA A 94 9.06 -6.65 11.29
CA ALA A 94 9.58 -7.11 12.58
C ALA A 94 9.25 -8.59 12.88
N PHE A 95 8.64 -9.32 11.94
CA PHE A 95 8.28 -10.71 12.16
C PHE A 95 9.50 -11.63 12.05
N THR A 96 9.61 -12.55 13.01
CA THR A 96 10.58 -13.65 12.98
C THR A 96 9.91 -14.90 12.39
N PRO A 97 10.70 -15.89 11.92
CA PRO A 97 10.15 -17.16 11.48
C PRO A 97 9.29 -17.84 12.54
N GLU A 98 9.69 -17.81 13.81
CA GLU A 98 8.99 -18.45 14.92
C GLU A 98 7.63 -17.79 15.15
N ARG A 99 7.59 -16.44 15.11
CA ARG A 99 6.34 -15.70 15.24
C ARG A 99 5.38 -16.03 14.11
N LEU A 100 5.85 -16.09 12.86
CA LEU A 100 5.01 -16.47 11.72
C LEU A 100 4.45 -17.89 11.86
N GLN A 101 5.23 -18.82 12.39
CA GLN A 101 4.82 -20.22 12.58
C GLN A 101 3.85 -20.40 13.74
N SER A 102 3.84 -19.50 14.71
CA SER A 102 2.84 -19.52 15.80
C SER A 102 1.45 -19.09 15.36
N ILE A 103 1.30 -18.50 14.17
CA ILE A 103 0.03 -17.99 13.67
C ILE A 103 -0.81 -19.14 13.08
N PRO A 104 -2.04 -19.38 13.56
CA PRO A 104 -2.92 -20.39 13.00
C PRO A 104 -3.11 -20.22 11.49
N GLY A 105 -2.97 -21.32 10.73
CA GLY A 105 -3.07 -21.31 9.27
C GLY A 105 -1.73 -21.08 8.53
N ILE A 106 -0.62 -20.86 9.26
CA ILE A 106 0.72 -20.78 8.70
C ILE A 106 1.54 -21.99 9.15
N SER A 107 1.87 -22.90 8.23
CA SER A 107 2.76 -24.04 8.51
C SER A 107 4.21 -23.60 8.66
N ALA A 108 5.06 -24.45 9.26
CA ALA A 108 6.50 -24.23 9.40
C ALA A 108 7.16 -23.79 8.08
N GLN A 109 6.97 -24.57 7.01
CA GLN A 109 7.52 -24.30 5.68
C GLN A 109 6.97 -23.00 5.08
N ARG A 110 5.67 -22.72 5.24
CA ARG A 110 5.06 -21.49 4.74
C ARG A 110 5.58 -20.26 5.48
N GLY A 111 5.75 -20.35 6.80
CA GLY A 111 6.31 -19.28 7.63
C GLY A 111 7.74 -18.92 7.23
N GLN A 112 8.60 -19.92 7.02
CA GLN A 112 9.97 -19.69 6.53
C GLN A 112 10.00 -19.05 5.14
N ARG A 113 9.19 -19.55 4.19
CA ARG A 113 9.11 -18.97 2.84
C ARG A 113 8.64 -17.51 2.88
N LEU A 114 7.63 -17.22 3.70
CA LEU A 114 7.11 -15.86 3.86
C LEU A 114 8.15 -14.92 4.47
N TRP A 115 8.84 -15.37 5.51
CA TRP A 115 9.92 -14.60 6.13
C TRP A 115 11.02 -14.26 5.11
N HIS A 116 11.42 -15.22 4.27
CA HIS A 116 12.37 -14.98 3.21
C HIS A 116 11.87 -13.92 2.20
N GLN A 117 10.59 -13.97 1.82
CA GLN A 117 9.98 -12.95 0.95
C GLN A 117 9.98 -11.56 1.61
N PHE A 118 9.76 -11.47 2.91
CA PHE A 118 9.87 -10.21 3.64
C PHE A 118 11.29 -9.66 3.65
N ASN A 119 12.31 -10.51 3.74
CA ASN A 119 13.70 -10.08 3.63
C ASN A 119 14.04 -9.59 2.22
N LEU A 120 13.61 -10.30 1.18
CA LEU A 120 13.76 -9.82 -0.21
C LEU A 120 13.07 -8.48 -0.45
N ALA A 121 11.93 -8.23 0.23
CA ALA A 121 11.26 -6.94 0.15
C ALA A 121 12.12 -5.78 0.70
N ARG A 122 12.96 -6.03 1.72
CA ARG A 122 13.88 -5.02 2.31
C ARG A 122 14.91 -4.52 1.31
N GLU A 123 15.33 -5.38 0.37
CA GLU A 123 16.29 -5.05 -0.68
C GLU A 123 15.68 -4.23 -1.83
N ARG A 124 14.37 -3.96 -1.80
CA ARG A 124 13.71 -3.17 -2.85
C ARG A 124 14.18 -1.71 -2.82
N PRO A 125 14.36 -1.08 -4.00
CA PRO A 125 14.73 0.33 -4.09
C PRO A 125 13.82 1.26 -3.30
N PHE A 126 14.39 2.35 -2.76
CA PHE A 126 13.70 3.36 -1.96
C PHE A 126 12.38 3.83 -2.59
N LEU A 127 12.34 4.10 -3.89
CA LEU A 127 11.11 4.53 -4.58
C LEU A 127 9.95 3.54 -4.45
N ARG A 128 10.21 2.23 -4.37
CA ARG A 128 9.15 1.23 -4.16
C ARG A 128 8.59 1.31 -2.75
N TRP A 129 9.41 1.66 -1.75
CA TRP A 129 8.94 1.95 -0.40
C TRP A 129 8.06 3.21 -0.35
N ILE A 130 8.41 4.24 -1.13
CA ILE A 130 7.56 5.44 -1.28
C ILE A 130 6.21 5.11 -1.90
N GLN A 131 6.19 4.23 -2.91
CA GLN A 131 4.95 3.69 -3.46
C GLN A 131 4.17 2.84 -2.45
N ALA A 132 4.85 2.08 -1.59
CA ALA A 132 4.24 1.24 -0.55
C ALA A 132 3.48 2.06 0.50
N ILE A 133 4.01 3.23 0.88
CA ILE A 133 3.30 4.20 1.74
C ILE A 133 2.05 4.77 1.02
N GLY A 134 2.01 4.72 -0.32
CA GLY A 134 0.91 5.20 -1.14
C GLY A 134 1.11 6.61 -1.68
N VAL A 135 2.34 7.14 -1.66
CA VAL A 135 2.65 8.47 -2.20
C VAL A 135 2.38 8.46 -3.72
N PRO A 136 1.56 9.39 -4.26
CA PRO A 136 1.09 9.33 -5.64
C PRO A 136 2.12 9.88 -6.65
N ILE A 137 3.30 9.26 -6.70
CA ILE A 137 4.36 9.63 -7.65
C ILE A 137 4.08 8.96 -9.01
N PRO A 138 4.02 9.71 -10.12
CA PRO A 138 3.83 9.12 -11.44
C PRO A 138 5.11 8.43 -11.88
N LYS A 139 4.97 7.28 -12.57
CA LYS A 139 6.12 6.50 -13.07
C LYS A 139 7.07 7.33 -13.95
N THR A 140 6.54 8.30 -14.68
CA THR A 140 7.33 9.23 -15.51
C THR A 140 8.35 10.01 -14.69
N ALA A 141 8.03 10.36 -13.43
CA ALA A 141 8.91 11.11 -12.55
C ALA A 141 9.99 10.25 -11.87
N PHE A 142 9.93 8.92 -11.93
CA PHE A 142 10.80 8.04 -11.14
C PHE A 142 12.28 8.21 -11.50
N ALA A 143 12.61 8.44 -12.77
CA ALA A 143 13.98 8.64 -13.21
C ALA A 143 14.63 9.85 -12.53
N GLY A 144 13.87 10.94 -12.33
CA GLY A 144 14.34 12.15 -11.65
C GLY A 144 14.40 12.06 -10.13
N LEU A 145 14.00 10.93 -9.55
CA LEU A 145 13.87 10.70 -8.10
C LEU A 145 14.73 9.54 -7.60
N LYS A 146 15.49 8.89 -8.48
CA LYS A 146 16.20 7.63 -8.17
C LYS A 146 17.22 7.79 -7.04
N GLU A 147 17.89 8.94 -6.98
CA GLU A 147 18.94 9.29 -6.02
C GLU A 147 18.42 10.16 -4.86
N ASP A 148 17.09 10.31 -4.75
CA ASP A 148 16.50 11.03 -3.63
C ASP A 148 16.41 10.15 -2.40
N ASP A 149 16.53 10.80 -1.25
CA ASP A 149 16.14 10.26 0.03
C ASP A 149 14.82 10.90 0.50
N TRP A 150 14.32 10.44 1.66
CA TRP A 150 13.08 10.97 2.24
C TRP A 150 13.16 12.47 2.52
N ARG A 151 14.30 12.94 3.01
CA ARG A 151 14.49 14.34 3.40
C ARG A 151 14.44 15.26 2.19
N ARG A 152 15.16 14.94 1.12
CA ARG A 152 15.13 15.70 -0.14
C ARG A 152 13.74 15.75 -0.76
N MET A 153 12.97 14.66 -0.67
CA MET A 153 11.58 14.67 -1.13
C MET A 153 10.72 15.62 -0.28
N GLN A 154 10.88 15.59 1.04
CA GLN A 154 10.11 16.43 1.95
C GLN A 154 10.47 17.92 1.81
N ASP A 155 11.74 18.25 1.61
CA ASP A 155 12.23 19.62 1.45
C ASP A 155 11.76 20.28 0.13
N ARG A 156 11.22 19.51 -0.81
CA ARG A 156 10.71 20.05 -2.07
C ARG A 156 9.41 20.81 -1.90
N ASN A 157 9.39 22.03 -2.40
CA ASN A 157 8.18 22.81 -2.57
C ASN A 157 7.40 22.40 -3.84
N GLU A 158 6.18 22.95 -4.00
CA GLU A 158 5.32 22.63 -5.13
C GLU A 158 5.94 22.95 -6.49
N GLU A 159 6.70 24.04 -6.61
CA GLU A 159 7.34 24.43 -7.87
C GLU A 159 8.41 23.44 -8.29
N GLN A 160 9.22 22.96 -7.35
CA GLN A 160 10.23 21.94 -7.60
C GLN A 160 9.58 20.62 -8.00
N TRP A 161 8.47 20.24 -7.35
CA TRP A 161 7.69 19.06 -7.75
C TRP A 161 7.15 19.17 -9.17
N ARG A 162 6.68 20.36 -9.59
CA ARG A 162 6.16 20.60 -10.95
C ARG A 162 7.21 20.50 -12.06
N ARG A 163 8.50 20.59 -11.73
CA ARG A 163 9.59 20.42 -12.73
C ARG A 163 9.74 18.97 -13.19
N LEU A 164 9.18 18.02 -12.43
CA LEU A 164 9.26 16.60 -12.76
C LEU A 164 8.18 16.20 -13.78
N PRO A 165 8.50 15.29 -14.70
CA PRO A 165 7.58 14.90 -15.77
C PRO A 165 6.33 14.21 -15.23
N GLY A 166 5.17 14.68 -15.67
CA GLY A 166 3.86 14.17 -15.25
C GLY A 166 3.36 14.72 -13.91
N ILE A 167 3.99 15.76 -13.34
CA ILE A 167 3.52 16.40 -12.11
C ILE A 167 2.95 17.78 -12.40
N GLY A 168 1.62 17.88 -12.42
CA GLY A 168 0.91 19.16 -12.51
C GLY A 168 0.70 19.81 -11.13
N ALA A 169 0.13 21.02 -11.11
CA ALA A 169 -0.07 21.80 -9.88
C ALA A 169 -0.86 21.03 -8.79
N GLU A 170 -1.94 20.33 -9.18
CA GLU A 170 -2.73 19.56 -8.21
C GLU A 170 -1.95 18.39 -7.61
N ARG A 171 -1.19 17.66 -8.44
CA ARG A 171 -0.37 16.55 -7.97
C ARG A 171 0.78 17.04 -7.09
N ALA A 172 1.38 18.19 -7.41
CA ALA A 172 2.41 18.82 -6.58
C ALA A 172 1.88 19.16 -5.18
N ARG A 173 0.70 19.81 -5.09
CA ARG A 173 0.02 20.06 -3.80
C ARG A 173 -0.24 18.77 -3.03
N GLN A 174 -0.74 17.74 -3.71
CA GLN A 174 -1.01 16.45 -3.10
C GLN A 174 0.27 15.80 -2.56
N LEU A 175 1.38 15.85 -3.30
CA LEU A 175 2.67 15.32 -2.87
C LEU A 175 3.19 16.04 -1.63
N VAL A 176 3.19 17.38 -1.63
CA VAL A 176 3.59 18.17 -0.46
C VAL A 176 2.75 17.78 0.75
N ARG A 177 1.41 17.72 0.61
CA ARG A 177 0.50 17.31 1.68
C ARG A 177 0.79 15.88 2.17
N PHE A 178 1.11 14.97 1.26
CA PHE A 178 1.37 13.57 1.59
C PHE A 178 2.66 13.42 2.40
N LEU A 179 3.74 14.06 1.94
CA LEU A 179 5.07 13.97 2.56
C LEU A 179 5.13 14.66 3.93
N HIS A 180 4.29 15.68 4.15
CA HIS A 180 4.18 16.38 5.43
C HIS A 180 3.12 15.78 6.37
N HIS A 181 2.39 14.75 5.96
CA HIS A 181 1.37 14.14 6.81
C HIS A 181 2.01 13.42 8.01
N PRO A 182 1.53 13.63 9.25
CA PRO A 182 2.17 13.10 10.46
C PRO A 182 2.31 11.57 10.45
N ASP A 183 1.26 10.84 10.08
CA ASP A 183 1.31 9.36 10.02
C ASP A 183 2.33 8.87 8.97
N VAL A 184 2.44 9.58 7.86
CA VAL A 184 3.38 9.24 6.79
C VAL A 184 4.81 9.51 7.23
N ALA A 185 5.05 10.65 7.87
CA ALA A 185 6.35 10.99 8.45
C ALA A 185 6.76 9.99 9.56
N ALA A 186 5.82 9.57 10.41
CA ALA A 186 6.06 8.56 11.44
C ALA A 186 6.47 7.21 10.84
N LEU A 187 5.76 6.75 9.80
CA LEU A 187 6.09 5.53 9.07
C LEU A 187 7.45 5.61 8.35
N ALA A 188 7.73 6.74 7.69
CA ALA A 188 9.01 6.95 7.00
C ALA A 188 10.18 6.94 7.99
N LYS A 189 10.02 7.58 9.15
CA LYS A 189 11.01 7.53 10.24
C LYS A 189 11.21 6.10 10.72
N TRP A 190 10.13 5.35 10.98
CA TRP A 190 10.21 3.96 11.40
C TRP A 190 10.94 3.07 10.40
N LEU A 191 10.65 3.23 9.10
CA LEU A 191 11.33 2.51 8.02
C LEU A 191 12.83 2.82 7.98
N SER A 192 13.21 4.10 8.06
CA SER A 192 14.62 4.50 8.04
C SER A 192 15.44 3.86 9.17
N GLY A 193 14.81 3.63 10.33
CA GLY A 193 15.46 3.04 11.50
C GLY A 193 15.42 1.53 11.58
N ASN A 194 14.55 0.82 10.85
CA ASN A 194 14.37 -0.64 11.00
C ASN A 194 14.54 -1.43 9.70
N ALA A 195 14.22 -0.84 8.53
CA ALA A 195 14.30 -1.56 7.25
C ALA A 195 15.75 -1.68 6.73
N PHE A 196 16.64 -0.77 7.12
CA PHE A 196 18.01 -0.67 6.60
C PHE A 196 19.12 -1.06 7.60
N ARG A 197 18.78 -1.43 8.85
CA ARG A 197 19.79 -1.80 9.87
C ARG A 197 20.33 -3.22 9.77
N ASP A 198 19.58 -4.15 9.19
CA ASP A 198 19.94 -5.57 9.21
C ASP A 198 20.83 -6.01 8.03
N SER A 199 21.20 -5.10 7.12
CA SER A 199 22.13 -5.42 6.03
C SER A 199 23.60 -5.47 6.45
N GLU A 200 23.95 -5.04 7.67
CA GLU A 200 25.34 -5.00 8.17
C GLU A 200 25.74 -6.21 9.02
N SER A 201 24.81 -7.09 9.40
CA SER A 201 25.09 -8.24 10.30
C SER A 201 25.26 -9.59 9.60
N THR A 202 25.20 -9.66 8.26
CA THR A 202 25.39 -10.92 7.50
C THR A 202 26.64 -10.91 6.62
N ASN A 203 27.73 -10.27 7.07
CA ASN A 203 29.06 -10.44 6.48
C ASN A 203 30.01 -11.10 7.48
N VAL A 204 29.59 -12.23 8.05
CA VAL A 204 30.49 -13.18 8.71
C VAL A 204 30.83 -14.27 7.69
N ARG A 205 32.02 -14.08 7.11
CA ARG A 205 32.88 -15.05 6.42
C ARG A 205 32.40 -16.52 6.45
N TYR A 206 31.96 -17.00 5.30
CA TYR A 206 32.25 -18.37 4.88
C TYR A 206 33.18 -18.29 3.66
N GLY A 207 34.48 -18.14 3.93
CA GLY A 207 35.52 -18.48 2.98
C GLY A 207 36.03 -19.87 3.34
N CYS A 208 35.64 -20.88 2.56
CA CYS A 208 36.37 -22.13 2.48
C CYS A 208 37.61 -21.92 1.60
N ASN A 209 38.80 -22.12 2.20
CA ASN A 209 39.93 -22.91 1.67
C ASN A 209 40.98 -23.03 2.76
#